data_AF-A0A401Y508-F1
#
_entry.id   AF-A0A401Y508-F1
#
_cell.length_a   1.000
_cell.length_b   1.000
_cell.length_c   1.000
_cell.angle_alpha   90.00
_cell.angle_beta   90.00
_cell.angle_gamma   90.00
#
_symmetry.space_group_name_H-M   'P 1'
#
loop_
_entity.id
_entity.type
_entity.pdbx_description
1 polymer ?
#
loop_
_entity_poly.entity_id
_entity_poly.type
_entity_poly.pdbx_seq_one_letter_code
_entity_poly.pdbx_strand_id
1 'polypeptide(L)'
;MYGEPSKIREVAERLERRADQLRTEADDLHAASQETGWVSVAADRMRAQATQRRDELRGVAREYDEAAQKVRDHAAEVQRLLDLIATIEHQARAIIAGAIDRVKDAVSDVIGGIKDALTPGDEHDKRLAETPLPPPGHKDWLDMPDVIPGIRL
;
A
#
# COMPACT_ATOMS: atom_id res chain seq x y z
N MET A 1 8.44 2.61 -9.75
CA MET A 1 8.21 2.62 -8.29
C MET A 1 6.74 2.30 -8.07
N TYR A 2 6.42 1.22 -7.36
CA TYR A 2 5.04 0.89 -6.99
C TYR A 2 4.47 2.10 -6.22
N GLY A 3 3.24 2.52 -6.52
CA GLY A 3 2.71 3.81 -6.07
C GLY A 3 2.91 4.03 -4.56
N GLU A 4 3.45 5.19 -4.18
CA GLU A 4 3.70 5.50 -2.76
C GLU A 4 2.37 5.48 -1.99
N PRO A 5 2.22 4.68 -0.92
CA PRO A 5 0.97 4.61 -0.17
C PRO A 5 0.51 5.97 0.36
N SER A 6 1.44 6.85 0.71
CA SER A 6 1.17 8.25 1.09
C SER A 6 0.47 9.01 -0.04
N LYS A 7 0.97 8.92 -1.28
CA LYS A 7 0.36 9.56 -2.45
C LYS A 7 -1.03 9.02 -2.76
N ILE A 8 -1.26 7.72 -2.53
CA ILE A 8 -2.60 7.12 -2.69
C ILE A 8 -3.55 7.65 -1.61
N ARG A 9 -3.10 7.77 -0.36
CA ARG A 9 -3.90 8.38 0.73
C ARG A 9 -4.24 9.85 0.44
N GLU A 10 -3.31 10.63 -0.11
CA GLU A 10 -3.57 12.02 -0.54
C GLU A 10 -4.73 12.10 -1.57
N VAL A 11 -4.90 11.08 -2.42
CA VAL A 11 -6.04 11.00 -3.35
C VAL A 11 -7.35 10.77 -2.60
N ALA A 12 -7.38 9.85 -1.62
CA ALA A 12 -8.57 9.60 -0.80
C ALA A 12 -9.01 10.86 -0.05
N GLU A 13 -8.07 11.56 0.60
CA GLU A 13 -8.35 12.81 1.30
C GLU A 13 -8.91 13.90 0.36
N ARG A 14 -8.43 13.95 -0.90
CA ARG A 14 -8.97 14.88 -1.89
C ARG A 14 -10.40 14.54 -2.29
N LEU A 15 -10.75 13.25 -2.36
CA LEU A 15 -12.11 12.80 -2.64
C LEU A 15 -13.06 13.16 -1.48
N GLU A 16 -12.63 12.97 -0.24
CA GLU A 16 -13.39 13.35 0.97
C GLU A 16 -13.65 14.85 1.02
N ARG A 17 -12.61 15.66 0.80
CA ARG A 17 -12.77 17.13 0.73
C ARG A 17 -13.78 17.54 -0.34
N ARG A 18 -13.84 16.82 -1.47
CA ARG A 18 -14.83 17.08 -2.51
C ARG A 18 -16.23 16.66 -2.08
N ALA A 19 -16.38 15.53 -1.38
CA ALA A 19 -17.66 15.12 -0.80
C ALA A 19 -18.19 16.15 0.19
N ASP A 20 -17.34 16.66 1.08
CA ASP A 20 -17.71 17.70 2.05
C ASP A 20 -18.11 19.01 1.37
N GLN A 21 -17.36 19.43 0.35
CA GLN A 21 -17.72 20.60 -0.45
C GLN A 21 -19.12 20.44 -1.09
N LEU A 22 -19.42 19.27 -1.66
CA LEU A 22 -20.73 19.00 -2.26
C LEU A 22 -21.87 19.04 -1.23
N ARG A 23 -21.62 18.59 0.01
CA ARG A 23 -22.60 18.69 1.11
C ARG A 23 -22.85 20.15 1.49
N THR A 24 -21.79 20.93 1.65
CA THR A 24 -21.91 22.37 1.93
C THR A 24 -22.68 23.09 0.82
N GLU A 25 -22.32 22.84 -0.45
CA GLU A 25 -23.03 23.42 -1.60
C GLU A 25 -24.52 23.02 -1.63
N ALA A 26 -24.84 21.77 -1.24
CA ALA A 26 -26.22 21.30 -1.15
C ALA A 26 -27.01 21.98 -0.02
N ASP A 27 -26.38 22.18 1.14
CA ASP A 27 -26.97 22.82 2.30
C ASP A 27 -27.19 24.32 2.05
N ASP A 28 -26.22 25.00 1.46
CA ASP A 28 -26.30 26.41 1.07
C ASP A 28 -27.43 26.64 0.04
N LEU A 29 -27.51 25.80 -0.99
CA LEU A 29 -28.58 25.86 -1.99
C LEU A 29 -29.96 25.70 -1.33
N HIS A 30 -30.06 24.74 -0.40
CA HIS A 30 -31.32 24.49 0.29
C HIS A 30 -31.70 25.67 1.19
N ALA A 31 -30.78 26.17 2.01
CA ALA A 31 -30.99 27.34 2.86
C ALA A 31 -31.42 28.56 2.05
N ALA A 32 -30.68 28.90 0.99
CA ALA A 32 -31.00 30.01 0.09
C ALA A 32 -32.39 29.87 -0.54
N SER A 33 -32.84 28.63 -0.84
CA SER A 33 -34.19 28.38 -1.38
C SER A 33 -35.31 28.57 -0.35
N GLN A 34 -35.03 28.42 0.94
CA GLN A 34 -36.03 28.60 2.01
C GLN A 34 -36.13 30.05 2.47
N GLU A 35 -35.03 30.79 2.45
CA GLU A 35 -34.96 32.20 2.90
C GLU A 35 -35.64 33.18 1.94
N THR A 36 -35.98 32.75 0.73
CA THR A 36 -36.71 33.60 -0.21
C THR A 36 -38.14 33.84 0.27
N GLY A 37 -38.44 35.10 0.58
CA GLY A 37 -39.77 35.59 0.94
C GLY A 37 -40.76 35.65 -0.23
N TRP A 38 -40.39 35.15 -1.41
CA TRP A 38 -41.26 35.12 -2.58
C TRP A 38 -42.30 34.00 -2.43
N VAL A 39 -43.59 34.37 -2.49
CA VAL A 39 -44.71 33.43 -2.40
C VAL A 39 -45.43 33.39 -3.75
N SER A 40 -45.28 32.28 -4.46
CA SER A 40 -46.00 31.98 -5.71
C SER A 40 -45.82 30.50 -6.08
N VAL A 41 -46.63 30.02 -7.03
CA VAL A 41 -46.45 28.67 -7.62
C VAL A 41 -45.04 28.49 -8.21
N ALA A 42 -44.44 29.56 -8.75
CA ALA A 42 -43.08 29.51 -9.26
C ALA A 42 -42.05 29.37 -8.14
N ALA A 43 -42.26 30.03 -7.00
CA ALA A 43 -41.42 29.85 -5.82
C ALA A 43 -41.49 28.43 -5.25
N ASP A 44 -42.68 27.82 -5.21
CA ASP A 44 -42.86 26.44 -4.76
C ASP A 44 -42.14 25.44 -5.68
N ARG A 45 -42.22 25.65 -7.00
CA ARG A 45 -41.46 24.85 -7.98
C ARG A 45 -39.95 25.00 -7.79
N MET A 46 -39.47 26.21 -7.57
CA MET A 46 -38.04 26.46 -7.30
C MET A 46 -37.59 25.76 -6.01
N ARG A 47 -38.36 25.81 -4.91
CA ARG A 47 -38.05 25.09 -3.66
C ARG A 47 -38.02 23.57 -3.86
N ALA A 48 -38.96 23.03 -4.63
CA ALA A 48 -38.98 21.61 -4.98
C ALA A 48 -37.74 21.21 -5.79
N GLN A 49 -37.36 22.00 -6.79
CA GLN A 49 -36.14 21.79 -7.57
C GLN A 49 -34.87 21.89 -6.72
N ALA A 50 -34.78 22.87 -5.82
CA ALA A 50 -33.66 23.01 -4.90
C ALA A 50 -33.54 21.78 -3.97
N THR A 51 -34.67 21.24 -3.50
CA THR A 51 -34.70 20.01 -2.69
C THR A 51 -34.20 18.81 -3.48
N GLN A 52 -34.69 18.62 -4.71
CA GLN A 52 -34.20 17.55 -5.59
C GLN A 52 -32.70 17.69 -5.83
N ARG A 53 -32.22 18.91 -6.14
CA ARG A 53 -30.81 19.15 -6.43
C ARG A 53 -29.90 18.92 -5.21
N ARG A 54 -30.36 19.31 -4.02
CA ARG A 54 -29.69 18.98 -2.75
C ARG A 54 -29.53 17.48 -2.60
N ASP A 55 -30.58 16.71 -2.87
CA ASP A 55 -30.55 15.26 -2.72
C ASP A 55 -29.63 14.59 -3.75
N GLU A 56 -29.60 15.10 -4.99
CA GLU A 56 -28.62 14.71 -6.02
C GLU A 56 -27.17 14.98 -5.59
N LEU A 57 -26.87 16.19 -5.11
CA LEU A 57 -25.53 16.56 -4.64
C LEU A 57 -25.07 15.69 -3.46
N ARG A 58 -25.97 15.40 -2.51
CA ARG A 58 -25.71 14.47 -1.41
C ARG A 58 -25.52 13.03 -1.89
N GLY A 59 -26.19 12.63 -2.97
CA GLY A 59 -25.97 11.35 -3.65
C GLY A 59 -24.54 11.25 -4.20
N VAL A 60 -24.12 12.25 -4.97
CA VAL A 60 -22.76 12.32 -5.52
C VAL A 60 -21.71 12.37 -4.40
N ALA A 61 -21.95 13.11 -3.32
CA ALA A 61 -21.04 13.14 -2.17
C ALA A 61 -20.82 11.74 -1.55
N ARG A 62 -21.85 10.89 -1.48
CA ARG A 62 -21.70 9.50 -1.02
C ARG A 62 -20.84 8.67 -1.97
N GLU A 63 -20.98 8.85 -3.29
CA GLU A 63 -20.13 8.17 -4.27
C GLU A 63 -18.65 8.56 -4.11
N TYR A 64 -18.38 9.84 -3.79
CA TYR A 64 -17.02 10.30 -3.46
C TYR A 64 -16.47 9.64 -2.19
N ASP A 65 -17.27 9.49 -1.13
CA ASP A 65 -16.84 8.78 0.08
C ASP A 65 -16.53 7.31 -0.20
N GLU A 66 -17.38 6.63 -0.97
CA GLU A 66 -17.18 5.23 -1.34
C GLU A 66 -15.90 5.07 -2.16
N ALA A 67 -15.65 5.98 -3.10
CA ALA A 67 -14.41 6.01 -3.86
C ALA A 67 -13.20 6.28 -2.96
N ALA A 68 -13.31 7.23 -2.02
CA ALA A 68 -12.25 7.51 -1.05
C ALA A 68 -11.91 6.27 -0.23
N GLN A 69 -12.92 5.56 0.29
CA GLN A 69 -12.73 4.34 1.06
C GLN A 69 -12.00 3.26 0.25
N LYS A 70 -12.43 3.00 -1.00
CA LYS A 70 -11.75 2.04 -1.89
C LYS A 70 -10.29 2.41 -2.13
N VAL A 71 -9.98 3.71 -2.26
CA VAL A 71 -8.61 4.20 -2.42
C VAL A 71 -7.80 4.01 -1.13
N ARG A 72 -8.39 4.23 0.05
CA ARG A 72 -7.73 3.95 1.34
C ARG A 72 -7.42 2.46 1.51
N ASP A 73 -8.38 1.60 1.18
CA ASP A 73 -8.21 0.14 1.26
C ASP A 73 -7.07 -0.30 0.34
N HIS A 74 -7.01 0.25 -0.88
CA HIS A 74 -5.91 0.01 -1.79
C HIS A 74 -4.56 0.50 -1.24
N ALA A 75 -4.51 1.69 -0.65
CA ALA A 75 -3.29 2.21 -0.03
C ALA A 75 -2.80 1.33 1.13
N ALA A 76 -3.74 0.77 1.92
CA ALA A 76 -3.43 -0.17 3.00
C ALA A 76 -2.87 -1.47 2.45
N GLU A 77 -3.44 -2.01 1.36
CA GLU A 77 -2.93 -3.23 0.73
C GLU A 77 -1.54 -3.02 0.13
N VAL A 78 -1.29 -1.90 -0.54
CA VAL A 78 0.05 -1.58 -1.06
C VAL A 78 1.05 -1.46 0.09
N GLN A 79 0.68 -0.80 1.20
CA GLN A 79 1.54 -0.73 2.38
C GLN A 79 1.86 -2.13 2.93
N ARG A 80 0.85 -2.98 3.07
CA ARG A 80 1.01 -4.36 3.56
C ARG A 80 1.99 -5.15 2.68
N LEU A 81 1.89 -5.02 1.35
CA LEU A 81 2.80 -5.67 0.42
C LEU A 81 4.23 -5.12 0.52
N LEU A 82 4.40 -3.82 0.70
CA LEU A 82 5.72 -3.21 0.90
C LEU A 82 6.37 -3.67 2.21
N ASP A 83 5.59 -3.76 3.30
CA ASP A 83 6.07 -4.25 4.59
C ASP A 83 6.46 -5.73 4.50
N LEU A 84 5.70 -6.53 3.75
CA LEU A 84 6.03 -7.92 3.47
C LEU A 84 7.33 -8.03 2.66
N ILE A 85 7.47 -7.24 1.59
CA ILE A 85 8.71 -7.18 0.79
C ILE A 85 9.91 -6.83 1.68
N ALA A 86 9.77 -5.82 2.55
CA ALA A 86 10.84 -5.42 3.47
C ALA A 86 11.20 -6.52 4.46
N THR A 87 10.20 -7.27 4.95
CA THR A 87 10.41 -8.42 5.85
C THR A 87 11.17 -9.54 5.15
N ILE A 88 10.75 -9.89 3.94
CA ILE A 88 11.41 -10.93 3.14
C ILE A 88 12.83 -10.49 2.80
N GLU A 89 13.03 -9.24 2.37
CA GLU A 89 14.34 -8.67 2.08
C GLU A 89 15.28 -8.78 3.29
N HIS A 90 14.81 -8.42 4.48
CA HIS A 90 15.61 -8.50 5.69
C HIS A 90 16.01 -9.95 6.02
N GLN A 91 15.06 -10.88 5.97
CA GLN A 91 15.30 -12.29 6.26
C GLN A 91 16.25 -12.94 5.24
N ALA A 92 16.03 -12.70 3.95
CA ALA A 92 16.88 -13.23 2.89
C ALA A 92 18.33 -12.74 3.02
N ARG A 93 18.52 -11.43 3.29
CA ARG A 93 19.85 -10.86 3.53
C ARG A 93 20.53 -11.49 4.75
N ALA A 94 19.80 -11.73 5.84
CA ALA A 94 20.34 -12.38 7.03
C ALA A 94 20.75 -13.84 6.77
N ILE A 95 19.91 -14.59 6.04
CA ILE A 95 20.18 -15.99 5.67
C ILE A 95 21.42 -16.08 4.78
N ILE A 96 21.51 -15.25 3.74
CA ILE A 96 22.65 -15.22 2.82
C ILE A 96 23.93 -14.77 3.54
N ALA A 97 23.86 -13.74 4.38
CA ALA A 97 25.02 -13.30 5.17
C ALA A 97 25.55 -14.44 6.05
N GLY A 98 24.66 -15.17 6.73
CA GLY A 98 25.04 -16.33 7.53
C GLY A 98 25.67 -17.46 6.71
N ALA A 99 25.19 -17.71 5.48
CA ALA A 99 25.80 -18.70 4.58
C ALA A 99 27.18 -18.26 4.10
N ILE A 100 27.35 -16.98 3.75
CA ILE A 100 28.63 -16.40 3.36
C ILE A 100 29.66 -16.53 4.49
N ASP A 101 29.27 -16.25 5.73
CA ASP A 101 30.18 -16.34 6.87
C ASP A 101 30.58 -17.79 7.17
N ARG A 102 29.64 -18.75 7.11
CA ARG A 102 29.98 -20.19 7.22
C ARG A 102 30.93 -20.67 6.13
N VAL A 103 30.77 -20.19 4.89
CA VAL A 103 31.69 -20.52 3.79
C VAL A 103 33.08 -19.94 4.05
N LYS A 104 33.17 -18.70 4.56
CA LYS A 104 34.47 -18.09 4.92
C LYS A 104 35.16 -18.83 6.06
N ASP A 105 34.42 -19.18 7.10
CA ASP A 105 34.96 -19.91 8.26
C ASP A 105 35.49 -21.28 7.83
N ALA A 106 34.73 -22.03 7.02
CA ALA A 106 35.17 -23.32 6.48
C ALA A 106 36.45 -23.19 5.63
N VAL A 107 36.58 -22.14 4.82
CA VAL A 107 37.81 -21.87 4.04
C VAL A 107 38.98 -21.52 4.97
N SER A 108 38.74 -20.73 6.01
CA SER A 108 39.76 -20.35 6.99
C SER A 108 40.27 -21.57 7.78
N ASP A 109 39.39 -22.48 8.18
CA ASP A 109 39.74 -23.70 8.93
C ASP A 109 40.56 -24.68 8.09
N VAL A 110 40.27 -24.78 6.78
CA VAL A 110 41.07 -25.56 5.82
C VAL A 110 42.48 -24.98 5.69
N ILE A 111 42.61 -23.66 5.58
CA ILE A 111 43.93 -22.98 5.51
C ILE A 111 44.67 -23.11 6.85
N GLY A 112 43.96 -23.10 7.97
CA GLY A 112 44.48 -23.28 9.33
C GLY A 112 44.93 -24.71 9.68
N GLY A 113 44.74 -25.68 8.78
CA GLY A 113 45.26 -27.04 8.93
C GLY A 113 44.38 -27.99 9.76
N ILE A 114 43.11 -27.65 9.99
CA ILE A 114 42.15 -28.54 10.67
C ILE A 114 41.73 -29.64 9.68
N LYS A 115 42.27 -30.84 9.85
CA LYS A 115 42.11 -31.97 8.90
C LYS A 115 40.69 -32.52 8.77
N ASP A 116 39.80 -32.26 9.72
CA ASP A 116 38.41 -32.74 9.68
C ASP A 116 37.47 -31.84 8.84
N ALA A 117 37.94 -30.68 8.37
CA ALA A 117 37.17 -29.72 7.56
C ALA A 117 37.10 -30.09 6.05
N LEU A 118 37.06 -31.39 5.72
CA LEU A 118 37.16 -31.88 4.33
C LEU A 118 35.90 -31.67 3.46
N THR A 119 34.86 -31.03 3.98
CA THR A 119 33.75 -30.51 3.17
C THR A 119 33.81 -28.98 3.15
N PRO A 120 34.40 -28.38 2.10
CA PRO A 120 34.59 -26.93 2.02
C PRO A 120 33.23 -26.24 1.82
N GLY A 121 32.55 -25.85 2.91
CA GLY A 121 31.19 -25.29 2.91
C GLY A 121 30.16 -26.26 2.33
N ASP A 122 29.05 -26.49 3.02
CA ASP A 122 27.97 -27.30 2.46
C ASP A 122 27.58 -26.73 1.08
N GLU A 123 27.38 -27.58 0.07
CA GLU A 123 27.08 -27.14 -1.30
C GLU A 123 25.83 -26.25 -1.35
N HIS A 124 24.95 -26.46 -0.37
CA HIS A 124 23.80 -25.60 -0.08
C HIS A 124 24.19 -24.15 0.28
N ASP A 125 25.20 -23.93 1.14
CA ASP A 125 25.63 -22.60 1.56
C ASP A 125 26.29 -21.82 0.41
N LYS A 126 27.01 -22.51 -0.49
CA LYS A 126 27.57 -21.89 -1.71
C LYS A 126 26.48 -21.43 -2.67
N ARG A 127 25.48 -22.30 -2.93
CA ARG A 127 24.34 -21.95 -3.79
C ARG A 127 23.55 -20.77 -3.22
N LEU A 128 23.38 -20.74 -1.90
CA LEU A 128 22.70 -19.65 -1.23
C LEU A 128 23.49 -18.33 -1.33
N ALA A 129 24.82 -18.38 -1.18
CA ALA A 129 25.70 -17.21 -1.34
C ALA A 129 25.70 -16.63 -2.77
N GLU A 130 25.52 -17.47 -3.79
CA GLU A 130 25.47 -17.08 -5.20
C GLU A 130 24.08 -16.64 -5.67
N THR A 131 23.06 -16.73 -4.81
CA THR A 131 21.66 -16.42 -5.18
C THR A 131 21.50 -14.94 -5.55
N PRO A 132 21.00 -14.60 -6.75
CA PRO A 132 20.81 -13.21 -7.15
C PRO A 132 19.65 -12.59 -6.35
N LEU A 133 19.94 -11.51 -5.63
CA LEU A 133 18.94 -10.78 -4.85
C LEU A 133 18.23 -9.71 -5.69
N PRO A 134 16.89 -9.60 -5.62
CA PRO A 134 16.17 -8.51 -6.26
C PRO A 134 16.60 -7.14 -5.74
N PRO A 135 16.41 -6.06 -6.52
CA PRO A 135 16.57 -4.70 -6.01
C PRO A 135 15.66 -4.42 -4.80
N PRO A 136 16.07 -3.56 -3.86
CA PRO A 136 15.24 -3.22 -2.70
C PRO A 136 13.85 -2.73 -3.12
N GLY A 137 12.81 -3.21 -2.42
CA GLY A 137 11.42 -2.82 -2.68
C GLY A 137 10.82 -3.32 -4.02
N HIS A 138 11.50 -4.22 -4.73
CA HIS A 138 10.97 -4.83 -5.96
C HIS A 138 9.94 -5.94 -5.66
N LYS A 139 8.91 -6.12 -6.50
CA LYS A 139 7.87 -7.13 -6.28
C LYS A 139 8.39 -8.56 -6.26
N ASP A 140 9.51 -8.82 -6.96
CA ASP A 140 10.10 -10.15 -7.07
C ASP A 140 10.60 -10.68 -5.70
N TRP A 141 10.71 -9.80 -4.69
CA TRP A 141 10.88 -10.24 -3.30
C TRP A 141 9.74 -11.14 -2.82
N LEU A 142 8.53 -11.02 -3.36
CA LEU A 142 7.41 -11.89 -3.01
C LEU A 142 7.60 -13.33 -3.47
N ASP A 143 8.47 -13.58 -4.45
CA ASP A 143 8.79 -14.91 -4.97
C ASP A 143 10.01 -15.54 -4.27
N MET A 144 10.77 -14.75 -3.50
CA MET A 144 11.97 -15.21 -2.81
C MET A 144 11.76 -16.30 -1.74
N PRO A 145 10.61 -16.41 -1.05
CA PRO A 145 10.36 -17.53 -0.14
C PRO A 145 10.42 -18.92 -0.82
N ASP A 146 10.14 -19.00 -2.12
CA ASP A 146 10.22 -20.26 -2.89
C ASP A 146 11.66 -20.57 -3.31
N VAL A 147 12.52 -19.54 -3.38
CA VAL A 147 13.92 -19.65 -3.82
C VAL A 147 14.88 -19.86 -2.65
N ILE A 148 14.65 -19.17 -1.53
CA ILE A 148 15.49 -19.24 -0.32
C ILE A 148 14.73 -19.98 0.79
N PRO A 149 15.14 -21.21 1.11
CA PRO A 149 14.56 -21.95 2.22
C PRO A 149 14.75 -21.21 3.56
N GLY A 150 13.71 -21.18 4.38
CA GLY A 150 13.76 -20.64 5.75
C GLY A 150 13.19 -19.24 5.93
N ILE A 151 12.78 -18.56 4.85
CA ILE A 151 12.00 -17.32 4.92
C ILE A 151 10.60 -17.64 5.48
N ARG A 152 10.13 -16.83 6.44
CA ARG A 152 8.81 -16.96 7.08
C ARG A 152 7.96 -15.73 6.79
N LEU A 153 6.74 -15.99 6.31
CA LEU A 153 5.70 -14.99 6.02
C LEU A 153 4.88 -14.64 7.27
#